data_AF-A0A9E6ZLZ0-F1
#
_entry.id   AF-A0A9E6ZLZ0-F1
#
_cell.length_a   1.000
_cell.length_b   1.000
_cell.length_c   1.000
_cell.angle_alpha   90.00
_cell.angle_beta   90.00
_cell.angle_gamma   90.00
#
_symmetry.space_group_name_H-M   'P 1'
#
loop_
_entity.id
_entity.type
_entity.pdbx_description
1 polymer ?
#
loop_
_entity_poly.entity_id
_entity_poly.type
_entity_poly.pdbx_seq_one_letter_code
_entity_poly.pdbx_strand_id
1 'polypeptide(L)'
;MTKIWCGKDGWGYLFAVIDAYDREIVGYSFSRYCRTEELLQAVDNAFNYRFPSGVRGANLTLRKHERTGYNNPDADGYIERFFRSLKEEEVWMQEYDNFAEAKSAIKTYIEFYNKERPHSALGYRTPQEFRK
;
A
#
# COMPACT_ATOMS: atom_id res chain seq x y z
N MET A 1 -5.66 5.94 0.61
CA MET A 1 -6.44 5.28 -0.48
C MET A 1 -6.25 6.07 -1.75
N THR A 2 -6.25 5.42 -2.92
CA THR A 2 -6.26 6.12 -4.22
C THR A 2 -7.17 5.41 -5.23
N LYS A 3 -7.55 6.10 -6.30
CA LYS A 3 -8.36 5.56 -7.39
C LYS A 3 -7.55 5.39 -8.68
N ILE A 4 -7.86 4.36 -9.44
CA ILE A 4 -7.14 3.92 -10.64
C ILE A 4 -8.18 3.61 -11.73
N TRP A 5 -7.99 4.14 -12.95
CA TRP A 5 -8.91 3.88 -14.06
C TRP A 5 -8.63 2.49 -14.63
N CYS A 6 -9.65 1.64 -14.78
CA CYS A 6 -9.53 0.23 -15.16
C CYS A 6 -10.23 -0.06 -16.49
N GLY A 7 -10.15 0.87 -17.45
CA GLY A 7 -10.75 0.73 -18.77
C GLY A 7 -12.26 0.58 -18.72
N LYS A 8 -12.78 -0.47 -19.36
CA LYS A 8 -14.23 -0.71 -19.49
C LYS A 8 -14.95 -0.94 -18.15
N ASP A 9 -14.22 -1.30 -17.11
CA ASP A 9 -14.77 -1.54 -15.77
C ASP A 9 -14.83 -0.27 -14.90
N GLY A 10 -14.34 0.87 -15.41
CA GLY A 10 -14.38 2.16 -14.72
C GLY A 10 -13.34 2.29 -13.60
N TRP A 11 -13.67 3.02 -12.54
CA TRP A 11 -12.74 3.28 -11.43
C TRP A 11 -12.59 2.08 -10.48
N GLY A 12 -11.35 1.69 -10.21
CA GLY A 12 -10.96 0.84 -9.09
C GLY A 12 -10.36 1.66 -7.95
N TYR A 13 -10.43 1.13 -6.72
CA TYR A 13 -9.99 1.77 -5.49
C TYR A 13 -8.96 0.90 -4.78
N LEU A 14 -7.79 1.49 -4.50
CA LEU A 14 -6.67 0.85 -3.81
C LEU A 14 -6.55 1.38 -2.37
N PHE A 15 -6.78 0.50 -1.42
CA PHE A 15 -6.35 0.67 -0.03
C PHE A 15 -5.00 -0.01 0.14
N ALA A 16 -4.04 0.70 0.71
CA ALA A 16 -2.70 0.17 0.97
C ALA A 16 -2.29 0.56 2.40
N VAL A 17 -1.63 -0.37 3.08
CA VAL A 17 -1.08 -0.24 4.42
C VAL A 17 0.43 -0.27 4.29
N ILE A 18 1.08 0.80 4.73
CA ILE A 18 2.52 0.96 4.71
C ILE A 18 3.06 0.87 6.12
N ASP A 19 4.19 0.18 6.27
CA ASP A 19 4.95 0.22 7.51
C ASP A 19 5.82 1.49 7.55
N ALA A 20 5.63 2.30 8.59
CA ALA A 20 6.30 3.58 8.73
C ALA A 20 7.78 3.47 9.13
N TYR A 21 8.29 2.28 9.47
CA TYR A 21 9.69 2.06 9.77
C TYR A 21 10.47 1.71 8.49
N ASP A 22 10.06 0.66 7.79
CA ASP A 22 10.81 0.11 6.64
C ASP A 22 10.24 0.48 5.27
N ARG A 23 9.12 1.23 5.24
CA ARG A 23 8.40 1.66 4.02
C ARG A 23 7.77 0.52 3.23
N GLU A 24 7.74 -0.71 3.73
CA GLU A 24 7.14 -1.82 3.01
C GLU A 24 5.61 -1.65 2.91
N ILE A 25 5.03 -1.91 1.74
CA ILE A 25 3.59 -2.12 1.62
C ILE A 25 3.29 -3.52 2.12
N VAL A 26 2.75 -3.59 3.34
CA VAL A 26 2.56 -4.82 4.10
C VAL A 26 1.22 -5.48 3.84
N GLY A 27 0.25 -4.71 3.35
CA GLY A 27 -1.06 -5.20 3.00
C GLY A 27 -1.78 -4.20 2.11
N TYR A 28 -2.64 -4.70 1.23
CA TYR A 28 -3.47 -3.88 0.37
C TYR A 28 -4.74 -4.61 -0.03
N SER A 29 -5.70 -3.85 -0.54
CA SER A 29 -6.92 -4.33 -1.19
C SER A 29 -7.22 -3.45 -2.39
N PHE A 30 -7.41 -4.07 -3.55
CA PHE A 30 -7.82 -3.40 -4.77
C PHE A 30 -9.17 -3.95 -5.22
N SER A 31 -10.17 -3.07 -5.30
CA SER A 31 -11.57 -3.44 -5.55
C SER A 31 -12.26 -2.40 -6.44
N ARG A 32 -13.39 -2.77 -7.04
CA ARG A 32 -14.29 -1.83 -7.72
C ARG A 32 -15.15 -1.02 -6.73
N TYR A 33 -15.09 -1.34 -5.45
CA TYR A 33 -15.85 -0.69 -4.39
C TYR A 33 -14.93 0.02 -3.40
N CYS A 34 -15.41 1.15 -2.86
CA CYS A 34 -14.73 1.94 -1.85
C CYS A 34 -15.51 1.91 -0.53
N ARG A 35 -15.60 0.74 0.10
CA ARG A 35 -16.34 0.56 1.36
C ARG A 35 -15.39 0.17 2.49
N THR A 36 -15.96 0.08 3.69
CA THR A 36 -15.22 -0.29 4.90
C THR A 36 -14.67 -1.72 4.81
N GLU A 37 -15.35 -2.63 4.13
CA GLU A 37 -14.94 -4.03 3.97
C GLU A 37 -13.59 -4.13 3.25
N GLU A 38 -13.39 -3.35 2.18
CA GLU A 38 -12.12 -3.36 1.46
C GLU A 38 -10.97 -2.77 2.27
N LEU A 39 -11.24 -1.74 3.09
CA LEU A 39 -10.27 -1.19 4.02
C LEU A 39 -9.86 -2.23 5.07
N LEU A 40 -10.85 -2.87 5.71
CA LEU A 40 -10.61 -3.91 6.72
C LEU A 40 -9.79 -5.06 6.13
N GLN A 41 -10.10 -5.49 4.91
CA GLN A 41 -9.32 -6.52 4.22
C GLN A 41 -7.84 -6.12 4.02
N ALA A 42 -7.56 -4.86 3.67
CA ALA A 42 -6.18 -4.39 3.52
C ALA A 42 -5.42 -4.43 4.86
N VAL A 43 -6.09 -4.07 5.95
CA VAL A 43 -5.56 -4.12 7.32
C VAL A 43 -5.33 -5.56 7.77
N ASP A 44 -6.28 -6.46 7.55
CA ASP A 44 -6.13 -7.88 7.88
C ASP A 44 -4.99 -8.53 7.08
N ASN A 45 -4.86 -8.20 5.79
CA ASN A 45 -3.74 -8.65 4.97
C ASN A 45 -2.40 -8.20 5.57
N ALA A 46 -2.31 -6.93 6.03
CA ALA A 46 -1.11 -6.40 6.66
C ALA A 46 -0.75 -7.12 7.96
N PHE A 47 -1.74 -7.34 8.83
CA PHE A 47 -1.52 -8.05 10.08
C PHE A 47 -1.10 -9.50 9.87
N ASN A 48 -1.80 -10.23 8.99
CA ASN A 48 -1.46 -11.62 8.69
C ASN A 48 -0.07 -11.75 8.04
N TYR A 49 0.34 -10.76 7.24
CA TYR A 49 1.68 -10.72 6.65
C TYR A 49 2.78 -10.46 7.69
N ARG A 50 2.59 -9.48 8.60
CA ARG A 50 3.58 -9.13 9.63
C ARG A 50 3.60 -10.11 10.81
N PHE A 51 2.46 -10.69 11.14
CA PHE A 51 2.24 -11.53 12.31
C PHE A 51 1.52 -12.83 11.92
N PRO A 52 2.14 -13.70 11.10
CA PRO A 52 1.49 -14.91 10.59
C PRO A 52 1.09 -15.91 11.70
N SER A 53 1.77 -15.86 12.85
CA SER A 53 1.47 -16.67 14.04
C SER A 53 0.59 -15.94 15.06
N GLY A 54 0.02 -14.79 14.68
CA GLY A 54 -0.72 -13.89 15.56
C GLY A 54 0.20 -12.94 16.36
N VAL A 55 -0.44 -12.00 17.06
CA VAL A 55 0.23 -10.90 17.78
C VAL A 55 0.50 -11.21 19.26
N ARG A 56 -0.01 -12.34 19.78
CA ARG A 56 0.14 -12.71 21.19
C ARG A 56 1.61 -13.03 21.48
N GLY A 57 2.21 -12.31 22.44
CA GLY A 57 3.62 -12.46 22.77
C GLY A 57 4.59 -11.72 21.85
N ALA A 58 4.09 -10.96 20.86
CA ALA A 58 4.92 -10.16 19.95
C ALA A 58 5.43 -8.84 20.57
N ASN A 59 5.26 -8.64 21.89
CA ASN A 59 5.66 -7.43 22.63
C ASN A 59 5.19 -6.12 21.99
N LEU A 60 4.00 -6.13 21.38
CA LEU A 60 3.44 -4.95 20.73
C LEU A 60 2.88 -3.98 21.76
N THR A 61 3.19 -2.70 21.58
CA THR A 61 2.53 -1.62 22.33
C THR A 61 1.36 -1.11 21.50
N LEU A 62 0.13 -1.31 22.00
CA LEU A 62 -1.04 -0.71 21.35
C LEU A 62 -0.97 0.81 21.51
N ARG A 63 -0.96 1.52 20.38
CA ARG A 63 -1.12 2.97 20.36
C ARG A 63 -2.56 3.30 20.00
N LYS A 64 -3.02 4.49 20.39
CA LYS A 64 -4.34 5.00 20.01
C LYS A 64 -4.39 5.14 18.50
N HIS A 65 -5.50 4.76 17.88
CA HIS A 65 -5.74 5.13 16.49
C HIS A 65 -5.83 6.66 16.40
N GLU A 66 -4.90 7.24 15.66
CA GLU A 66 -4.87 8.67 15.40
C GLU A 66 -5.42 8.92 14.00
N ARG A 67 -6.40 9.83 13.92
CA ARG A 67 -6.82 10.39 12.64
C ARG A 67 -5.90 11.55 12.35
N THR A 68 -5.50 11.69 11.09
CA THR A 68 -4.74 12.85 10.66
C THR A 68 -5.53 14.12 10.99
N GLY A 69 -4.87 15.04 11.69
CA GLY A 69 -5.45 16.30 12.11
C GLY A 69 -5.71 17.21 10.92
N TYR A 70 -6.62 18.18 11.08
CA TYR A 70 -6.82 19.24 10.08
C TYR A 70 -5.50 19.99 9.86
N ASN A 71 -5.08 20.18 8.61
CA ASN A 71 -3.79 20.79 8.23
C ASN A 71 -2.52 20.07 8.74
N ASN A 72 -2.51 18.74 8.76
CA ASN A 72 -1.30 17.96 9.05
C ASN A 72 -0.86 17.10 7.84
N PRO A 73 -0.25 17.71 6.79
CA PRO A 73 0.15 17.00 5.58
C PRO A 73 1.25 15.96 5.83
N ASP A 74 2.08 16.17 6.84
CA ASP A 74 3.19 15.26 7.16
C ASP A 74 2.72 13.91 7.73
N ALA A 75 1.49 13.85 8.28
CA ALA A 75 0.97 12.64 8.91
C ALA A 75 0.69 11.50 7.92
N ASP A 76 0.40 11.81 6.66
CA ASP A 76 0.12 10.83 5.59
C ASP A 76 1.25 10.75 4.54
N GLY A 77 2.37 11.46 4.74
CA GLY A 77 3.40 11.66 3.73
C GLY A 77 4.06 10.37 3.20
N TYR A 78 4.13 9.31 4.02
CA TYR A 78 4.68 8.03 3.58
C TYR A 78 3.81 7.33 2.55
N ILE A 79 2.50 7.25 2.81
CA ILE A 79 1.56 6.56 1.92
C ILE A 79 1.29 7.41 0.67
N GLU A 80 1.26 8.73 0.80
CA GLU A 80 1.14 9.65 -0.34
C GLU A 80 2.33 9.52 -1.28
N ARG A 81 3.55 9.42 -0.73
CA ARG A 81 4.76 9.19 -1.53
C ARG A 81 4.68 7.86 -2.30
N PHE A 82 4.21 6.80 -1.66
CA PHE A 82 3.95 5.53 -2.34
C PHE A 82 2.95 5.69 -3.49
N PHE A 83 1.78 6.31 -3.26
CA PHE A 83 0.78 6.50 -4.30
C PHE A 83 1.27 7.35 -5.46
N ARG A 84 2.11 8.36 -5.21
CA ARG A 84 2.73 9.14 -6.27
C ARG A 84 3.62 8.27 -7.14
N SER A 85 4.54 7.51 -6.54
CA SER A 85 5.43 6.61 -7.28
C SER A 85 4.64 5.57 -8.08
N LEU A 86 3.64 4.93 -7.48
CA LEU A 86 2.75 4.01 -8.19
C LEU A 86 2.09 4.66 -9.40
N LYS A 87 1.64 5.91 -9.28
CA LYS A 87 0.97 6.59 -10.38
C LYS A 87 1.92 6.95 -11.50
N GLU A 88 3.04 7.56 -11.15
CA GLU A 88 4.04 8.03 -12.11
C GLU A 88 4.71 6.88 -12.87
N GLU A 89 4.99 5.78 -12.19
CA GLU A 89 5.81 4.69 -12.74
C GLU A 89 4.97 3.60 -13.42
N GLU A 90 3.70 3.44 -13.03
CA GLU A 90 2.83 2.34 -13.50
C GLU A 90 1.51 2.88 -14.05
N VAL A 91 0.66 3.49 -13.21
CA VAL A 91 -0.73 3.79 -13.61
C VAL A 91 -0.84 4.78 -14.78
N TRP A 92 0.02 5.81 -14.83
CA TRP A 92 -0.03 6.81 -15.90
C TRP A 92 0.64 6.34 -17.20
N MET A 93 1.42 5.27 -17.13
CA MET A 93 2.13 4.71 -18.27
C MET A 93 1.34 3.60 -18.97
N GLN A 94 0.20 3.19 -18.39
CA GLN A 94 -0.61 2.06 -18.84
C GLN A 94 -2.03 2.49 -19.21
N GLU A 95 -2.58 1.84 -20.22
CA GLU A 95 -4.01 1.86 -20.53
C GLU A 95 -4.59 0.47 -20.28
N TYR A 96 -5.11 0.24 -19.07
CA TYR A 96 -5.72 -1.05 -18.74
C TYR A 96 -7.03 -1.24 -19.49
N ASP A 97 -7.24 -2.41 -20.08
CA ASP A 97 -8.48 -2.78 -20.75
C ASP A 97 -9.62 -3.01 -19.75
N ASN A 98 -9.28 -3.58 -18.58
CA ASN A 98 -10.23 -4.05 -17.58
C ASN A 98 -9.65 -4.11 -16.17
N PHE A 99 -10.53 -4.34 -15.18
CA PHE A 99 -10.16 -4.39 -13.78
C PHE A 99 -9.21 -5.55 -13.43
N ALA A 100 -9.33 -6.71 -14.09
CA ALA A 100 -8.47 -7.85 -13.80
C ALA A 100 -7.02 -7.58 -14.23
N GLU A 101 -6.83 -6.94 -15.37
CA GLU A 101 -5.51 -6.49 -15.84
C GLU A 101 -4.91 -5.46 -14.89
N ALA A 102 -5.65 -4.39 -14.57
CA ALA A 102 -5.20 -3.38 -13.62
C ALA A 102 -4.81 -4.03 -12.29
N LYS A 103 -5.63 -4.95 -11.77
CA LYS A 103 -5.34 -5.68 -10.53
C LYS A 103 -4.04 -6.48 -10.59
N SER A 104 -3.77 -7.13 -11.72
CA SER A 104 -2.52 -7.88 -11.94
C SER A 104 -1.33 -6.93 -11.94
N ALA A 105 -1.43 -5.82 -12.66
CA ALA A 105 -0.37 -4.82 -12.77
C ALA A 105 -0.04 -4.16 -11.42
N ILE A 106 -1.07 -3.77 -10.66
CA ILE A 106 -0.90 -3.21 -9.31
C ILE A 106 -0.25 -4.21 -8.35
N LYS A 107 -0.61 -5.49 -8.44
CA LYS A 107 0.05 -6.54 -7.65
C LYS A 107 1.54 -6.62 -7.99
N THR A 108 1.87 -6.70 -9.28
CA THR A 108 3.26 -6.77 -9.76
C THR A 108 4.05 -5.53 -9.32
N TYR A 109 3.47 -4.34 -9.44
CA TYR A 109 4.13 -3.11 -9.01
C TYR A 109 4.43 -3.09 -7.50
N ILE A 110 3.49 -3.55 -6.67
CA ILE A 110 3.71 -3.61 -5.21
C ILE A 110 4.85 -4.58 -4.88
N GLU A 111 4.94 -5.72 -5.59
CA GLU A 111 6.06 -6.65 -5.44
C GLU A 111 7.40 -6.00 -5.84
N PHE A 112 7.44 -5.31 -6.98
CA PHE A 112 8.59 -4.53 -7.43
C PHE A 112 8.98 -3.44 -6.41
N TYR A 113 8.00 -2.68 -5.92
CA TYR A 113 8.21 -1.61 -4.93
C TYR A 113 8.89 -2.13 -3.66
N ASN A 114 8.45 -3.29 -3.17
CA ASN A 114 8.95 -3.90 -1.94
C ASN A 114 10.29 -4.62 -2.11
N LYS A 115 10.55 -5.22 -3.28
CA LYS A 115 11.70 -6.13 -3.49
C LYS A 115 12.84 -5.54 -4.29
N GLU A 116 12.55 -4.61 -5.19
CA GLU A 116 13.47 -4.21 -6.25
C GLU A 116 13.69 -2.69 -6.31
N ARG A 117 12.67 -1.89 -5.98
CA ARG A 117 12.76 -0.42 -6.05
C ARG A 117 13.58 0.17 -4.88
N PRO A 118 14.73 0.80 -5.12
CA PRO A 118 15.51 1.43 -4.05
C PRO A 118 14.86 2.73 -3.54
N HIS A 119 14.95 2.98 -2.24
CA HIS A 119 14.42 4.21 -1.64
C HIS A 119 15.52 5.05 -1.03
N SER A 120 15.61 6.32 -1.44
CA SER A 120 16.58 7.26 -0.88
C SER A 120 16.46 7.40 0.64
N ALA A 121 15.24 7.35 1.18
CA ALA A 121 14.98 7.39 2.62
C ALA A 121 15.51 6.16 3.39
N LEU A 122 15.82 5.06 2.70
CA LEU A 122 16.35 3.83 3.28
C LEU A 122 17.85 3.62 2.99
N GLY A 123 18.53 4.67 2.50
CA GLY A 123 19.92 4.59 2.07
C GLY A 123 20.08 3.82 0.76
N TYR A 124 19.13 3.97 -0.17
CA TYR A 124 19.09 3.26 -1.46
C TYR A 124 18.99 1.74 -1.33
N ARG A 125 18.37 1.26 -0.24
CA ARG A 125 17.91 -0.11 -0.09
C ARG A 125 16.44 -0.24 -0.47
N THR A 126 16.03 -1.43 -0.85
CA THR A 126 14.60 -1.77 -0.99
C THR A 126 13.97 -1.95 0.40
N PRO A 127 12.64 -1.86 0.53
CA PRO A 127 11.97 -2.07 1.83
C PRO A 127 12.32 -3.42 2.45
N GLN A 128 12.35 -4.49 1.66
CA GLN A 128 12.72 -5.82 2.14
C GLN A 128 14.20 -5.98 2.49
N GLU A 129 15.10 -5.26 1.82
CA GLU A 129 16.51 -5.22 2.20
C GLU A 129 16.74 -4.46 3.51
N PHE A 130 16.02 -3.35 3.71
CA PHE A 130 16.14 -2.55 4.93
C PHE A 130 15.60 -3.28 6.17
N ARG A 131 14.56 -4.10 5.99
CA ARG A 131 13.91 -4.86 7.06
C ARG A 131 14.80 -5.96 7.66
N LYS A 132 15.73 -6.51 6.89
CA LYS A 132 16.64 -7.59 7.31
C LYS A 132 17.69 -7.09 8.29
#